data_AF-A0A357I085-F1
#
_entry.id   AF-A0A357I085-F1
#
_cell.length_a   1.000
_cell.length_b   1.000
_cell.length_c   1.000
_cell.angle_alpha   90.00
_cell.angle_beta   90.00
_cell.angle_gamma   90.00
#
_symmetry.space_group_name_H-M   'P 1'
#
loop_
_entity.id
_entity.type
_entity.pdbx_description
1 polymer ?
#
loop_
_entity_poly.entity_id
_entity_poly.type
_entity_poly.pdbx_seq_one_letter_code
_entity_poly.pdbx_strand_id
1 'polypeptide(L)' 'MSEATSDIGLIGLAVMGQNLALNIADHGFKISVYNRTTSKMEEFVAANPDTPGG' A
#
# COMPACT_ATOMS: atom_id res chain seq x y z
N MET A 1 -9.22 20.04 0.95
CA MET A 1 -8.17 19.22 0.29
C MET A 1 -8.90 18.07 -0.38
N SER A 2 -8.83 17.89 -1.70
CA SER A 2 -9.40 16.69 -2.31
C SER A 2 -8.55 15.52 -1.83
N GLU A 3 -9.11 14.65 -0.99
CA GLU A 3 -8.41 13.42 -0.62
C GLU A 3 -8.12 12.67 -1.91
N ALA A 4 -6.83 12.35 -2.13
CA ALA A 4 -6.46 11.48 -3.23
C ALA A 4 -7.11 10.12 -2.96
N THR A 5 -8.16 9.82 -3.70
CA THR A 5 -8.87 8.55 -3.60
C THR A 5 -7.99 7.48 -4.23
N SER A 6 -7.67 6.44 -3.47
CA SER A 6 -7.09 5.21 -4.00
C SER A 6 -8.15 4.39 -4.73
N ASP A 7 -7.75 3.68 -5.78
CA ASP A 7 -8.60 2.77 -6.53
C ASP A 7 -8.93 1.52 -5.71
N ILE A 8 -7.96 1.08 -4.88
CA ILE A 8 -8.04 -0.16 -4.11
C ILE A 8 -7.59 0.08 -2.67
N GLY A 9 -8.24 -0.60 -1.72
CA GLY A 9 -7.83 -0.67 -0.31
C GLY A 9 -7.44 -2.09 0.08
N LEU A 10 -6.31 -2.24 0.78
CA LEU A 10 -5.82 -3.54 1.27
C LEU A 10 -5.55 -3.47 2.78
N ILE A 11 -6.18 -4.38 3.53
CA ILE A 11 -5.96 -4.52 4.98
C ILE A 11 -5.20 -5.82 5.24
N GLY A 12 -4.03 -5.70 5.85
CA GLY A 12 -3.16 -6.82 6.23
C GLY A 12 -1.88 -6.90 5.40
N LEU A 13 -0.76 -6.51 6.01
CA LEU A 13 0.56 -6.48 5.37
C LEU A 13 1.48 -7.60 5.89
N ALA A 14 0.98 -8.83 5.83
CA ALA A 14 1.85 -10.01 5.87
C ALA A 14 2.53 -10.22 4.50
N VAL A 15 3.37 -11.24 4.35
CA VAL A 15 4.15 -11.46 3.11
C VAL A 15 3.28 -11.49 1.85
N MET A 16 2.16 -12.22 1.88
CA MET A 16 1.22 -12.28 0.74
C MET A 16 0.58 -10.92 0.44
N GLY A 17 0.18 -10.17 1.48
CA GLY A 17 -0.49 -8.87 1.32
C GLY A 17 0.44 -7.81 0.75
N GLN A 18 1.71 -7.82 1.14
CA GLN A 18 2.75 -6.95 0.59
C GLN A 18 2.97 -7.21 -0.90
N ASN A 19 3.14 -8.48 -1.29
CA ASN A 19 3.33 -8.86 -2.70
C ASN A 19 2.12 -8.49 -3.56
N LEU A 20 0.89 -8.65 -3.05
CA LEU A 20 -0.32 -8.25 -3.74
C LEU A 20 -0.40 -6.72 -3.90
N ALA A 21 -0.06 -5.96 -2.86
CA ALA A 21 -0.05 -4.51 -2.93
C ALA A 21 0.95 -3.98 -3.97
N LEU A 22 2.16 -4.56 -4.02
CA LEU A 22 3.16 -4.21 -5.03
C LEU A 22 2.70 -4.58 -6.43
N ASN A 23 2.11 -5.77 -6.62
CA ASN A 23 1.58 -6.17 -7.92
C ASN A 23 0.51 -5.19 -8.43
N ILE A 24 -0.38 -4.72 -7.56
CA ILE A 24 -1.40 -3.73 -7.90
C ILE A 24 -0.77 -2.38 -8.26
N ALA A 25 0.19 -1.93 -7.47
CA ALA A 25 0.96 -0.70 -7.70
C ALA A 25 1.71 -0.73 -9.05
N ASP A 26 2.36 -1.85 -9.38
CA ASP A 26 3.10 -2.05 -10.63
C ASP A 26 2.20 -1.97 -11.87
N HIS A 27 0.91 -2.27 -11.72
CA HIS A 27 -0.09 -2.15 -12.79
C HIS A 27 -0.69 -0.74 -12.90
N GLY A 28 -0.17 0.23 -12.14
CA GLY A 28 -0.54 1.64 -12.23
C GLY A 28 -1.79 2.02 -11.42
N PHE A 29 -2.27 1.15 -10.54
CA PHE A 29 -3.40 1.47 -9.65
C PHE A 29 -2.91 2.13 -8.37
N LYS A 30 -3.68 3.10 -7.87
CA LYS A 30 -3.44 3.70 -6.55
C LYS A 30 -4.01 2.78 -5.49
N ILE A 31 -3.18 2.38 -4.54
CA ILE A 31 -3.58 1.46 -3.47
C ILE A 31 -3.32 2.09 -2.09
N SER A 32 -4.33 2.08 -1.22
CA SER A 32 -4.18 2.38 0.20
C SER A 32 -3.99 1.10 0.98
N VAL A 33 -2.95 1.05 1.82
CA VAL A 33 -2.68 -0.10 2.69
C VAL A 33 -2.91 0.25 4.15
N TYR A 34 -3.42 -0.71 4.91
CA TYR A 34 -3.52 -0.61 6.36
C TYR A 34 -3.12 -1.94 7.00
N ASN A 35 -2.49 -1.87 8.16
CA ASN A 35 -2.21 -3.03 8.97
C ASN A 35 -2.43 -2.72 10.44
N ARG A 36 -3.00 -3.67 11.19
CA ARG A 36 -3.28 -3.50 12.63
C ARG A 36 -2.05 -3.05 13.42
N THR A 37 -0.88 -3.59 13.08
CA THR A 37 0.40 -3.16 13.64
C THR A 37 0.96 -2.09 12.72
N THR A 38 0.94 -0.82 13.17
CA THR A 38 1.37 0.35 12.40
C THR A 38 2.83 0.27 11.97
N SER A 39 3.73 -0.23 12.82
CA SER A 39 5.15 -0.35 12.46
C SER A 39 5.39 -1.18 11.20
N LYS A 40 4.60 -2.23 10.96
CA LYS A 40 4.68 -3.03 9.72
C LYS A 40 4.20 -2.29 8.48
N MET A 41 3.22 -1.39 8.66
CA MET A 41 2.76 -0.53 7.57
C MET A 41 3.82 0.51 7.23
N GLU A 42 4.34 1.19 8.25
CA GLU A 42 5.37 2.21 8.09
C GLU A 42 6.64 1.65 7.45
N GLU A 43 7.10 0.48 7.89
CA GLU A 43 8.24 -0.22 7.30
C GLU A 43 8.00 -0.57 5.83
N PHE A 44 6.80 -1.06 5.49
CA PHE A 44 6.45 -1.41 4.12
C PHE A 44 6.41 -0.18 3.20
N VAL A 45 5.77 0.91 3.63
CA VAL A 45 5.68 2.16 2.86
C VAL A 45 7.07 2.78 2.70
N ALA A 46 7.86 2.86 3.77
CA ALA A 46 9.22 3.41 3.71
C ALA A 46 10.17 2.62 2.80
N ALA A 47 9.97 1.30 2.68
CA ALA A 47 10.74 0.44 1.78
C ALA A 47 10.34 0.58 0.30
N ASN A 48 9.17 1.15 -0.01
CA ASN A 48 8.60 1.21 -1.37
C ASN A 48 8.08 2.63 -1.74
N PRO A 49 8.95 3.67 -1.73
CA PRO A 49 8.54 5.06 -1.89
C PRO A 49 8.04 5.42 -3.30
N ASP A 50 8.34 4.60 -4.31
CA ASP A 50 8.01 4.87 -5.71
C ASP A 50 6.64 4.31 -6.13
N THR A 51 5.87 3.73 -5.20
CA THR A 51 4.56 3.16 -5.53
C THR A 51 3.51 4.26 -5.73
N PRO A 52 2.50 4.08 -6.62
CA PRO A 52 1.51 5.13 -6.94
C PRO A 52 0.58 5.58 -5.80
N GLY A 53 0.75 5.05 -4.57
CA GLY A 53 0.01 5.41 -3.37
C GLY A 53 0.79 6.22 -2.34
N GLY A 54 2.11 6.38 -2.52
CA GLY A 54 3.03 6.92 -1.52
C GLY A 54 3.62 5.86 -0.59
#